data_AF-A0A2E6T8R4-F1
#
_entry.id   AF-A0A2E6T8R4-F1
#
_cell.length_a   1.000
_cell.length_b   1.000
_cell.length_c   1.000
_cell.angle_alpha   90.00
_cell.angle_beta   90.00
_cell.angle_gamma   90.00
#
_symmetry.space_group_name_H-M   'P 1'
#
loop_
_entity.id
_entity.type
_entity.pdbx_description
1 polymer ?
#
loop_
_entity_poly.entity_id
_entity_poly.type
_entity_poly.pdbx_seq_one_letter_code
_entity_poly.pdbx_strand_id
1 'polypeptide(L)'
;MVKNYKSLIFILLITFLSSFIAGFITQLNIDPWYQSLNKLSFSPPNWIFGPVWTVLYAFMSIAIWVVYEKSKKSDLIFSKKILRYYFYHLAINLSWSFIFFYFHLIFFAFINILVLIITIIFLMYLYFPRSKISFILMVPYLLWITFAAVLNLGLYLIN
;
A
#
# COMPACT_ATOMS: atom_id res chain seq x y z
N MET A 1 -24.49 13.74 13.88
CA MET A 1 -23.93 12.43 13.49
C MET A 1 -22.68 12.18 14.32
N VAL A 2 -22.66 11.16 15.19
CA VAL A 2 -21.45 10.83 15.95
C VAL A 2 -20.48 10.12 15.00
N LYS A 3 -19.44 10.81 14.52
CA LYS A 3 -18.32 10.18 13.81
C LYS A 3 -17.65 9.24 14.79
N ASN A 4 -17.66 7.92 14.52
CA ASN A 4 -17.02 6.96 15.42
C ASN A 4 -15.52 6.92 15.13
N TYR A 5 -14.74 7.72 15.86
CA TYR A 5 -13.29 7.78 15.71
C TYR A 5 -12.58 6.49 16.18
N LYS A 6 -13.26 5.60 16.92
CA LYS A 6 -12.66 4.32 17.35
C LYS A 6 -12.33 3.42 16.15
N SER A 7 -13.20 3.37 15.14
CA SER A 7 -12.94 2.59 13.92
C SER A 7 -11.77 3.16 13.13
N LEU A 8 -11.62 4.49 13.07
CA LEU A 8 -10.48 5.15 12.44
C LEU A 8 -9.17 4.78 13.15
N ILE A 9 -9.12 4.90 14.48
CA ILE A 9 -7.94 4.56 15.28
C ILE A 9 -7.54 3.10 15.04
N PHE A 10 -8.50 2.18 15.04
CA PHE A 10 -8.24 0.76 14.77
C PHE A 10 -7.65 0.52 13.37
N ILE A 11 -8.22 1.15 12.33
CA ILE A 11 -7.72 1.03 10.95
C ILE A 11 -6.31 1.62 10.83
N LEU A 12 -6.06 2.79 11.44
CA LEU A 12 -4.75 3.42 11.47
C LEU A 12 -3.73 2.51 12.15
N LEU A 13 -4.04 1.97 13.33
CA LEU A 13 -3.15 1.09 14.07
C LEU A 13 -2.75 -0.14 13.25
N ILE A 14 -3.71 -0.81 12.62
CA ILE A 14 -3.40 -1.99 11.78
C ILE A 14 -2.57 -1.61 10.57
N THR A 15 -2.91 -0.51 9.91
CA THR A 15 -2.21 -0.05 8.69
C THR A 15 -0.77 0.33 9.01
N PHE A 16 -0.55 1.10 10.07
CA PHE A 16 0.79 1.49 10.49
C PHE A 16 1.58 0.34 11.13
N LEU A 17 0.93 -0.63 11.77
CA LEU A 17 1.60 -1.85 12.22
C LEU A 17 2.16 -2.64 11.03
N SER A 18 1.36 -2.78 9.97
CA SER A 18 1.83 -3.38 8.71
C SER A 18 3.01 -2.61 8.12
N SER A 19 2.93 -1.27 8.08
CA SER A 19 4.02 -0.41 7.63
C SER A 19 5.30 -0.60 8.47
N PHE A 20 5.15 -0.73 9.79
CA PHE A 20 6.27 -0.91 10.70
C PHE A 20 6.96 -2.26 10.46
N ILE A 21 6.19 -3.34 10.32
CA ILE A 21 6.75 -4.67 10.00
C ILE A 21 7.47 -4.63 8.64
N ALA A 22 6.85 -4.05 7.61
CA ALA A 22 7.46 -3.90 6.29
C ALA A 22 8.79 -3.11 6.35
N GLY A 23 8.79 -2.00 7.08
CA GLY A 23 9.98 -1.16 7.28
C GLY A 23 11.09 -1.89 8.04
N PHE A 24 10.74 -2.65 9.08
CA PHE A 24 11.70 -3.45 9.84
C PHE A 24 12.36 -4.54 8.98
N ILE A 25 11.58 -5.29 8.20
CA ILE A 25 12.10 -6.29 7.27
C ILE A 25 13.00 -5.67 6.22
N THR A 26 12.61 -4.51 5.69
CA THR A 26 13.41 -3.75 4.72
C THR A 26 14.75 -3.35 5.32
N GLN A 27 14.76 -2.75 6.51
CA GLN A 27 15.98 -2.28 7.16
C GLN A 27 16.97 -3.40 7.49
N LEU A 28 16.47 -4.58 7.89
CA LEU A 28 17.32 -5.72 8.21
C LEU A 28 18.01 -6.34 6.99
N ASN A 29 17.47 -6.17 5.79
CA ASN A 29 17.94 -6.88 4.58
C ASN A 29 18.35 -5.92 3.44
N ILE A 30 18.40 -4.61 3.70
CA ILE A 30 18.82 -3.63 2.68
C ILE A 30 20.32 -3.70 2.42
N ASP A 31 21.14 -3.89 3.46
CA ASP A 31 22.61 -3.90 3.34
C ASP A 31 23.18 -5.30 3.56
N PRO A 32 24.19 -5.74 2.77
CA PRO A 32 24.82 -5.05 1.64
C PRO A 32 24.12 -5.28 0.29
N TRP A 33 23.14 -6.18 0.22
CA TRP A 33 22.57 -6.67 -1.04
C TRP A 33 21.99 -5.55 -1.92
N TYR A 34 21.10 -4.72 -1.38
CA TYR A 34 20.47 -3.64 -2.15
C TYR A 34 21.45 -2.54 -2.54
N GLN A 35 22.57 -2.38 -1.82
CA GLN A 35 23.63 -1.46 -2.21
C GLN A 35 24.50 -1.99 -3.35
N SER A 36 24.65 -3.31 -3.48
CA SER A 36 25.40 -3.92 -4.59
C SER A 36 24.67 -3.93 -5.93
N LEU A 37 23.35 -3.70 -5.95
CA LEU A 37 22.56 -3.70 -7.19
C LEU A 37 22.80 -2.43 -8.01
N ASN A 38 22.86 -2.61 -9.34
CA ASN A 38 22.77 -1.50 -10.28
C ASN A 38 21.39 -0.84 -10.16
N LYS A 39 21.36 0.49 -10.02
CA LYS A 39 20.14 1.29 -9.87
C LYS A 39 19.94 2.20 -11.07
N LEU A 40 18.68 2.42 -11.43
CA LEU A 40 18.32 3.39 -12.47
C LEU A 40 18.66 4.80 -12.02
N SER A 41 19.07 5.66 -12.96
CA SER A 41 19.47 7.05 -12.70
C SER A 41 18.37 7.91 -12.06
N PHE A 42 17.10 7.55 -12.25
CA PHE A 42 15.94 8.24 -11.67
C PHE A 42 15.40 7.58 -10.40
N SER A 43 16.12 6.62 -9.81
CA SER A 43 15.76 6.04 -8.52
C SER A 43 15.82 7.12 -7.43
N PRO A 44 14.75 7.32 -6.64
CA PRO A 44 14.76 8.33 -5.60
C PRO A 44 15.74 7.94 -4.48
N PRO A 45 16.35 8.92 -3.79
CA PRO A 45 17.11 8.67 -2.57
C PRO A 45 16.33 7.87 -1.53
N ASN A 46 17.01 6.96 -0.81
CA ASN A 46 16.40 6.05 0.18
C ASN A 46 15.54 6.77 1.24
N TRP A 47 15.91 7.99 1.64
CA TRP A 47 15.16 8.75 2.65
C TRP A 47 13.77 9.21 2.18
N ILE A 48 13.51 9.29 0.86
CA ILE A 48 12.22 9.73 0.31
C ILE A 48 11.12 8.69 0.58
N PHE A 49 11.48 7.41 0.63
CA PHE A 49 10.50 6.33 0.78
C PHE A 49 9.72 6.42 2.09
N GLY A 50 10.37 6.75 3.21
CA GLY A 50 9.74 6.82 4.53
C GLY A 50 8.59 7.84 4.61
N PRO A 51 8.83 9.12 4.29
CA PRO A 51 7.79 10.15 4.25
C PRO A 51 6.66 9.84 3.27
N VAL A 52 6.98 9.35 2.06
CA VAL A 52 5.97 9.01 1.06
C VAL A 52 5.05 7.91 1.58
N TRP A 53 5.60 6.78 2.05
CA TRP A 53 4.79 5.69 2.59
C TRP A 53 3.95 6.11 3.79
N THR A 54 4.50 6.94 4.68
CA THR A 54 3.75 7.48 5.83
C THR A 54 2.49 8.23 5.39
N VAL A 55 2.61 9.11 4.39
CA VAL A 55 1.47 9.86 3.84
C VAL A 55 0.49 8.91 3.15
N LEU A 56 0.97 7.95 2.36
CA LEU A 56 0.13 7.01 1.63
C LEU A 56 -0.68 6.13 2.59
N TYR A 57 -0.07 5.58 3.64
CA TYR A 57 -0.79 4.78 4.65
C TYR A 57 -1.84 5.59 5.42
N ALA A 58 -1.57 6.88 5.69
CA ALA A 58 -2.57 7.77 6.27
C ALA A 58 -3.76 7.98 5.31
N PHE A 59 -3.50 8.26 4.03
CA PHE A 59 -4.53 8.44 3.01
C PHE A 59 -5.37 7.18 2.81
N MET A 60 -4.72 6.02 2.70
CA MET A 60 -5.37 4.72 2.60
C MET A 60 -6.31 4.48 3.79
N SER A 61 -5.83 4.71 5.01
CA SER A 61 -6.60 4.53 6.26
C SER A 61 -7.82 5.45 6.32
N ILE A 62 -7.65 6.72 5.95
CA ILE A 62 -8.75 7.69 5.91
C ILE A 62 -9.76 7.31 4.81
N ALA A 63 -9.27 6.91 3.64
CA ALA A 63 -10.12 6.52 2.50
C ALA A 63 -11.05 5.36 2.85
N ILE A 64 -10.51 4.25 3.39
CA ILE A 64 -11.31 3.09 3.79
C ILE A 64 -12.23 3.42 4.96
N TRP A 65 -11.78 4.19 5.95
CA TRP A 65 -12.62 4.58 7.10
C TRP A 65 -13.86 5.36 6.66
N VAL A 66 -13.70 6.34 5.75
CA VAL A 66 -14.82 7.11 5.22
C VAL A 66 -15.82 6.22 4.48
N VAL A 67 -15.35 5.28 3.65
CA VAL A 67 -16.24 4.34 2.95
C VAL A 67 -16.93 3.39 3.93
N TYR A 68 -16.20 2.86 4.91
CA TYR A 68 -16.74 1.99 5.94
C TYR A 68 -17.87 2.67 6.74
N GLU A 69 -17.64 3.87 7.28
CA GLU A 69 -18.63 4.58 8.09
C GLU A 69 -19.86 5.00 7.29
N LYS A 70 -19.69 5.40 6.03
CA LYS A 70 -20.82 5.70 5.13
C LYS A 70 -21.64 4.44 4.84
N SER A 71 -20.98 3.35 4.50
CA SER A 71 -21.66 2.10 4.16
C SER A 71 -22.28 1.41 5.38
N LYS A 72 -21.73 1.57 6.58
CA LYS A 72 -22.24 0.95 7.81
C LYS A 72 -23.70 1.29 8.10
N LYS A 73 -24.16 2.48 7.69
CA LYS A 73 -25.55 2.92 7.88
C LYS A 73 -26.52 2.35 6.84
N SER A 74 -26.06 2.17 5.60
CA SER A 74 -26.92 1.77 4.47
C SER A 74 -26.83 0.28 4.15
N ASP A 75 -25.67 -0.33 4.37
CA ASP A 75 -25.33 -1.69 3.95
C ASP A 75 -24.20 -2.25 4.83
N LEU A 76 -24.60 -2.90 5.92
CA LEU A 76 -23.69 -3.49 6.90
C LEU A 76 -22.88 -4.66 6.33
N ILE A 77 -23.42 -5.38 5.34
CA ILE A 77 -22.73 -6.52 4.71
C ILE A 77 -21.59 -5.99 3.85
N PHE A 78 -21.85 -4.96 3.04
CA PHE A 78 -20.81 -4.30 2.26
C PHE A 78 -19.75 -3.66 3.13
N SER A 79 -20.12 -3.00 4.24
CA SER A 79 -19.14 -2.34 5.12
C SER A 79 -18.13 -3.34 5.72
N LYS A 80 -18.56 -4.55 6.06
CA LYS A 80 -17.65 -5.62 6.49
C LYS A 80 -16.80 -6.16 5.33
N LYS A 81 -17.40 -6.35 4.15
CA LYS A 81 -16.68 -6.83 2.96
C LYS A 81 -15.57 -5.87 2.53
N ILE A 82 -15.81 -4.56 2.54
CA ILE A 82 -14.83 -3.57 2.09
C ILE A 82 -13.62 -3.50 3.03
N LEU A 83 -13.82 -3.64 4.35
CA LEU A 83 -12.70 -3.77 5.30
C LEU A 83 -11.87 -5.02 5.03
N ARG A 84 -12.52 -6.15 4.75
CA ARG A 84 -11.82 -7.40 4.43
C ARG A 84 -10.96 -7.25 3.17
N TYR A 85 -11.50 -6.64 2.11
CA TYR A 85 -10.72 -6.36 0.90
C TYR A 85 -9.54 -5.42 1.16
N TYR A 86 -9.73 -4.40 1.99
CA TYR A 86 -8.65 -3.51 2.40
C TYR A 86 -7.54 -4.25 3.17
N PHE A 87 -7.89 -5.12 4.11
CA PHE A 87 -6.88 -5.89 4.85
C PHE A 87 -6.17 -6.94 4.00
N TYR A 88 -6.85 -7.57 3.03
CA TYR A 88 -6.17 -8.40 2.04
C TYR A 88 -5.20 -7.59 1.18
N HIS A 89 -5.62 -6.41 0.73
CA HIS A 89 -4.74 -5.50 0.01
C HIS A 89 -3.52 -5.10 0.86
N LEU A 90 -3.71 -4.81 2.15
CA LEU A 90 -2.62 -4.48 3.08
C LEU A 90 -1.65 -5.67 3.29
N ALA A 91 -2.16 -6.90 3.37
CA ALA A 91 -1.32 -8.09 3.47
C ALA A 91 -0.48 -8.33 2.20
N ILE A 92 -1.05 -8.09 1.01
CA ILE A 92 -0.32 -8.14 -0.26
C ILE A 92 0.76 -7.04 -0.29
N ASN A 93 0.45 -5.85 0.23
CA ASN A 93 1.39 -4.74 0.30
C ASN A 93 2.57 -5.07 1.23
N LEU A 94 2.29 -5.66 2.39
CA LEU A 94 3.31 -6.13 3.33
C LEU A 94 4.21 -7.21 2.73
N SER A 95 3.63 -8.17 1.99
CA SER A 95 4.41 -9.29 1.45
C SER A 95 5.45 -8.86 0.43
N TRP A 96 5.27 -7.70 -0.22
CA TRP A 96 6.26 -7.14 -1.13
C TRP A 96 7.63 -6.98 -0.46
N SER A 97 7.69 -6.43 0.77
CA SER A 97 8.95 -6.26 1.50
C SER A 97 9.65 -7.59 1.78
N PHE A 98 8.89 -8.66 2.05
CA PHE A 98 9.47 -9.99 2.23
C PHE A 98 10.00 -10.56 0.91
N ILE A 99 9.22 -10.49 -0.16
CA ILE A 99 9.61 -11.03 -1.48
C ILE A 99 10.85 -10.31 -2.01
N PHE A 100 10.88 -8.98 -1.92
CA PHE A 100 11.96 -8.16 -2.45
C PHE A 100 13.20 -8.17 -1.56
N PHE A 101 13.07 -7.79 -0.28
CA PHE A 101 14.23 -7.60 0.58
C PHE A 101 14.66 -8.87 1.31
N TYR A 102 13.74 -9.72 1.76
CA TYR A 102 14.14 -10.92 2.50
C TYR A 102 14.53 -12.09 1.57
N PHE A 103 13.73 -12.34 0.52
CA PHE A 103 13.99 -13.43 -0.42
C PHE A 103 14.83 -13.03 -1.64
N HIS A 104 15.08 -11.73 -1.85
CA HIS A 104 15.82 -11.21 -3.01
C HIS A 104 15.21 -11.61 -4.38
N LEU A 105 13.90 -11.87 -4.41
CA LEU A 105 13.20 -12.35 -5.61
C LEU A 105 12.62 -11.18 -6.41
N ILE A 106 13.49 -10.45 -7.13
CA ILE A 106 13.13 -9.21 -7.85
C ILE A 106 11.94 -9.43 -8.81
N PHE A 107 11.96 -10.47 -9.65
CA PHE A 107 10.87 -10.76 -10.58
C PHE A 107 9.52 -11.01 -9.87
N PHE A 108 9.51 -11.80 -8.81
CA PHE A 108 8.29 -12.07 -8.06
C PHE A 108 7.78 -10.84 -7.30
N ALA A 109 8.69 -9.96 -6.87
CA ALA A 109 8.33 -8.67 -6.30
C ALA A 109 7.65 -7.76 -7.34
N PHE A 110 8.09 -7.79 -8.60
CA PHE A 110 7.39 -7.11 -9.70
C PHE A 110 5.99 -7.68 -9.94
N ILE A 111 5.82 -9.00 -9.98
CA ILE A 111 4.50 -9.64 -10.10
C ILE A 111 3.59 -9.23 -8.93
N ASN A 112 4.12 -9.17 -7.71
CA ASN A 112 3.38 -8.68 -6.55
C ASN A 112 2.92 -7.22 -6.72
N ILE A 113 3.76 -6.34 -7.28
CA ILE A 113 3.37 -4.96 -7.60
C ILE A 113 2.20 -4.92 -8.59
N LEU A 114 2.19 -5.77 -9.62
CA LEU A 114 1.06 -5.83 -10.55
C LEU A 114 -0.25 -6.24 -9.84
N VAL A 115 -0.17 -7.20 -8.92
CA VAL A 115 -1.30 -7.57 -8.06
C VAL A 115 -1.73 -6.40 -7.16
N LEU A 116 -0.79 -5.62 -6.64
CA LEU A 116 -1.10 -4.40 -5.88
C LEU A 116 -1.86 -3.38 -6.74
N ILE A 117 -1.42 -3.11 -7.96
CA ILE A 117 -2.11 -2.19 -8.88
C ILE A 117 -3.56 -2.64 -9.11
N ILE A 118 -3.78 -3.93 -9.38
CA ILE A 118 -5.12 -4.49 -9.59
C ILE A 118 -5.99 -4.30 -8.35
N THR A 119 -5.46 -4.61 -7.17
CA THR A 119 -6.22 -4.48 -5.92
C THR A 119 -6.50 -3.03 -5.54
N ILE A 120 -5.61 -2.09 -5.86
CA ILE A 120 -5.83 -0.64 -5.70
C ILE A 120 -6.98 -0.18 -6.60
N ILE A 121 -6.92 -0.51 -7.90
CA ILE A 121 -7.98 -0.15 -8.86
C ILE A 121 -9.32 -0.75 -8.42
N PHE A 122 -9.32 -2.00 -7.96
CA PHE A 122 -10.52 -2.65 -7.43
C PHE A 122 -11.09 -1.91 -6.21
N LEU A 123 -10.27 -1.52 -5.24
CA LEU A 123 -10.72 -0.72 -4.10
C LEU A 123 -11.25 0.65 -4.54
N MET A 124 -10.55 1.33 -5.45
CA MET A 124 -10.97 2.61 -6.01
C MET A 124 -12.33 2.51 -6.69
N TYR A 125 -12.56 1.47 -7.50
CA TYR A 125 -13.86 1.20 -8.13
C TYR A 125 -14.98 1.06 -7.10
N LEU A 126 -14.73 0.33 -5.99
CA LEU A 126 -15.69 0.19 -4.90
C LEU A 126 -15.90 1.48 -4.10
N TYR A 127 -14.88 2.35 -4.01
CA TYR A 127 -14.95 3.61 -3.29
C TYR A 127 -15.71 4.68 -4.07
N PHE A 128 -15.57 4.72 -5.40
CA PHE A 128 -16.14 5.74 -6.27
C PHE A 128 -17.63 6.03 -6.03
N PRO A 129 -18.56 5.04 -6.03
CA PRO A 129 -19.97 5.30 -5.80
C PRO A 129 -20.31 5.71 -4.36
N ARG A 130 -19.41 5.49 -3.39
CA ARG A 130 -19.65 5.77 -1.96
C ARG A 130 -19.01 7.08 -1.50
N SER A 131 -17.85 7.43 -2.05
CA SER A 131 -17.07 8.59 -1.64
C SER A 131 -16.04 8.98 -2.69
N LYS A 132 -16.31 10.06 -3.44
CA LYS A 132 -15.35 10.67 -4.36
C LYS A 132 -14.04 11.05 -3.67
N ILE A 133 -14.11 11.52 -2.42
CA ILE A 133 -12.93 11.86 -1.61
C ILE A 133 -12.07 10.62 -1.37
N SER A 134 -12.67 9.49 -1.00
CA SER A 134 -11.92 8.24 -0.76
C SER A 134 -11.28 7.69 -2.04
N PHE A 135 -11.95 7.84 -3.18
CA PHE A 135 -11.38 7.53 -4.49
C PHE A 135 -10.14 8.41 -4.77
N ILE A 136 -10.27 9.73 -4.61
CA ILE A 136 -9.17 10.69 -4.87
C ILE A 136 -7.97 10.44 -3.93
N LEU A 137 -8.22 10.11 -2.66
CA LEU A 137 -7.15 9.79 -1.70
C LEU A 137 -6.31 8.56 -2.09
N MET A 138 -6.86 7.65 -2.89
CA MET A 138 -6.14 6.49 -3.40
C MET A 138 -5.32 6.79 -4.67
N VAL A 139 -5.55 7.93 -5.35
CA VAL A 139 -4.83 8.30 -6.58
C VAL A 139 -3.32 8.46 -6.34
N PRO A 140 -2.85 9.21 -5.30
CA PRO A 140 -1.42 9.29 -5.00
C PRO A 140 -0.78 7.92 -4.77
N TYR A 141 -1.52 7.00 -4.15
CA TYR A 141 -1.04 5.66 -3.90
C TYR A 141 -0.92 4.84 -5.18
N LEU A 142 -1.93 4.89 -6.07
CA LEU A 142 -1.85 4.24 -7.37
C LEU A 142 -0.65 4.74 -8.18
N LEU A 143 -0.45 6.06 -8.26
CA LEU A 143 0.67 6.66 -8.97
C LEU A 143 2.02 6.20 -8.42
N TRP A 144 2.17 6.17 -7.10
CA TRP A 144 3.39 5.70 -6.44
C TRP A 144 3.68 4.23 -6.74
N ILE A 145 2.67 3.35 -6.67
CA ILE A 145 2.84 1.93 -6.96
C ILE A 145 3.16 1.68 -8.44
N THR A 146 2.56 2.44 -9.36
CA THR A 146 2.92 2.37 -10.78
C THR A 146 4.36 2.81 -11.02
N PHE A 147 4.82 3.87 -10.36
CA PHE A 147 6.21 4.29 -10.41
C PHE A 147 7.15 3.21 -9.83
N ALA A 148 6.79 2.60 -8.69
CA ALA A 148 7.53 1.50 -8.10
C ALA A 148 7.61 0.27 -9.02
N ALA A 149 6.56 0.01 -9.82
CA ALA A 149 6.56 -1.06 -10.83
C ALA A 149 7.66 -0.85 -11.88
N VAL A 150 7.79 0.38 -12.38
CA VAL A 150 8.84 0.76 -13.35
C VAL A 150 10.22 0.60 -12.74
N LEU A 151 10.42 1.05 -11.50
CA LEU A 151 11.69 0.89 -10.80
C LEU A 151 12.05 -0.59 -10.61
N ASN A 152 11.10 -1.41 -10.15
CA ASN A 152 11.34 -2.83 -9.89
C ASN A 152 11.62 -3.61 -11.19
N LEU A 153 10.87 -3.33 -12.26
CA LEU A 153 11.14 -3.90 -13.57
C LEU A 153 12.52 -3.50 -14.10
N GLY A 154 12.88 -2.22 -13.99
CA GLY A 154 14.20 -1.79 -14.43
C GLY A 154 15.33 -2.40 -13.60
N LEU A 155 15.15 -2.57 -12.28
CA LEU A 155 16.09 -3.32 -11.44
C LEU A 155 16.26 -4.78 -11.90
N TYR A 156 15.17 -5.44 -12.29
CA TYR A 156 15.22 -6.80 -12.82
C TYR A 156 15.92 -6.91 -14.18
N LEU A 157 15.79 -5.89 -15.03
CA LEU A 157 16.39 -5.92 -16.37
C LEU A 157 17.90 -5.64 -16.38
N ILE A 158 18.42 -4.97 -15.35
CA ILE A 158 19.82 -4.53 -15.28
C ILE A 158 20.69 -5.29 -14.27
N ASN A 159 20.13 -6.32 -13.61
CA ASN A 159 20.83 -7.21 -12.67
C ASN A 159 20.44 -8.66 -12.95
#